data_AF-A0A225UTP0-F1
#
_entry.id   AF-A0A225UTP0-F1
#
_cell.length_a   1.000
_cell.length_b   1.000
_cell.length_c   1.000
_cell.angle_alpha   90.00
_cell.angle_beta   90.00
_cell.angle_gamma   90.00
#
_symmetry.space_group_name_H-M   'P 1'
#
loop_
_entity.id
_entity.type
_entity.pdbx_description
1 polymer ?
#
loop_
_entity_poly.entity_id
_entity_poly.type
_entity_poly.pdbx_seq_one_letter_code
_entity_poly.pdbx_strand_id
1 'polypeptide(L)'
;HSLTFAYGPTWQVVVSSSRELCCLPIADEGTHADFTVTKLRVVVYRHAGTSLDRQLDSAQFGKRVAFVLATICLLIYGFLSLNSSEVIEKCKGSATVAGDSIPVDGVALPEGCSPEDVKRANDHGWWKTAAILGMSAFTMLASIIRMYTKSLTPKVKRA
;
A
#
# COMPACT_ATOMS: atom_id res chain seq x y z
N HIS A 1 19.58 21.10 -16.54
CA HIS A 1 18.16 21.40 -16.27
C HIS A 1 17.26 21.37 -17.51
N SER A 2 17.68 21.85 -18.70
CA SER A 2 16.83 21.80 -19.92
C SER A 2 16.40 20.38 -20.32
N LEU A 3 17.34 19.43 -20.31
CA LEU A 3 17.06 18.01 -20.60
C LEU A 3 16.00 17.42 -19.67
N THR A 4 16.05 17.77 -18.38
CA THR A 4 15.10 17.30 -17.38
C THR A 4 13.68 17.78 -17.64
N PHE A 5 13.54 19.02 -18.11
CA PHE A 5 12.26 19.63 -18.41
C PHE A 5 11.65 19.08 -19.70
N ALA A 6 12.47 18.86 -20.74
CA ALA A 6 12.02 18.40 -22.05
C ALA A 6 11.79 16.88 -22.13
N TYR A 7 12.61 16.09 -21.43
CA TYR A 7 12.66 14.63 -21.58
C TYR A 7 12.45 13.86 -20.26
N GLY A 8 12.02 14.55 -19.20
CA GLY A 8 11.75 13.96 -17.88
C GLY A 8 12.97 13.85 -16.98
N PRO A 9 12.83 13.33 -15.75
CA PRO A 9 13.91 13.23 -14.78
C PRO A 9 14.99 12.20 -15.18
N THR A 10 16.09 12.13 -14.41
CA THR A 10 17.14 11.07 -14.45
C THR A 10 18.15 11.11 -15.61
N TRP A 11 18.23 12.23 -16.34
CA TRP A 11 19.30 12.47 -17.32
C TRP A 11 20.59 12.90 -16.64
N GLN A 12 21.71 12.31 -17.05
CA GLN A 12 23.04 12.69 -16.63
C GLN A 12 23.86 13.16 -17.83
N VAL A 13 24.72 14.15 -17.58
CA VAL A 13 25.61 14.72 -18.58
C VAL A 13 27.01 14.67 -17.99
N VAL A 14 27.90 13.96 -18.69
CA VAL A 14 29.32 13.89 -18.36
C VAL A 14 30.08 14.67 -19.41
N VAL A 15 30.86 15.64 -18.95
CA VAL A 15 31.72 16.45 -19.81
C VAL A 15 33.16 16.18 -19.41
N SER A 16 33.97 15.75 -20.36
CA SER A 16 35.39 15.47 -20.14
C SER A 16 36.25 16.21 -21.16
N SER A 17 37.37 16.75 -20.68
CA SER A 17 38.45 17.29 -21.52
C SER A 17 39.38 16.20 -22.06
N SER A 18 39.33 14.99 -21.49
CA SER A 18 40.03 13.81 -21.98
C SER A 18 39.13 12.98 -22.89
N ARG A 19 39.70 12.44 -23.98
CA ARG A 19 38.99 11.52 -24.89
C ARG A 19 38.75 10.15 -24.25
N GLU A 20 39.52 9.80 -23.22
CA GLU A 20 39.44 8.51 -22.54
C GLU A 20 38.42 8.57 -21.39
N LEU A 21 37.21 8.10 -21.67
CA LEU A 21 36.30 7.62 -20.62
C LEU A 21 36.41 6.10 -20.60
N CYS A 22 37.01 5.54 -19.55
CA CYS A 22 37.22 4.09 -19.43
C CYS A 22 35.95 3.32 -19.05
N CYS A 23 34.86 3.99 -18.68
CA CYS A 23 33.63 3.34 -18.24
C CYS A 23 32.42 3.95 -18.97
N LEU A 24 31.74 3.15 -19.78
CA LEU A 24 30.42 3.50 -20.29
C LEU A 24 29.40 3.27 -19.15
N PRO A 25 28.63 4.30 -18.77
CA PRO A 25 27.60 4.14 -17.76
C PRO A 25 26.46 3.25 -18.28
N ILE A 26 25.86 2.47 -17.38
CA ILE A 26 24.69 1.65 -17.68
C ILE A 26 23.52 2.59 -18.00
N ALA A 27 23.14 2.62 -19.28
CA ALA A 27 22.11 3.51 -19.83
C ALA A 27 20.92 2.71 -20.38
N ASP A 28 19.71 3.29 -20.31
CA ASP A 28 18.52 2.68 -20.94
C ASP A 28 18.73 2.61 -22.47
N GLU A 29 18.28 1.53 -23.10
CA GLU A 29 18.43 1.32 -24.55
C GLU A 29 17.91 2.52 -25.35
N GLY A 30 18.70 3.01 -26.30
CA GLY A 30 18.32 4.13 -27.16
C GLY A 30 18.30 5.52 -26.48
N THR A 31 18.67 5.62 -25.21
CA THR A 31 18.67 6.90 -24.45
C THR A 31 20.08 7.42 -24.14
N HIS A 32 21.03 7.11 -25.02
CA HIS A 32 22.44 7.49 -24.92
C HIS A 32 22.85 8.30 -26.15
N ALA A 33 23.56 9.40 -25.92
CA ALA A 33 24.20 10.21 -26.94
C ALA A 33 25.63 10.54 -26.51
N ASP A 34 26.60 10.23 -27.37
CA ASP A 34 28.00 10.57 -27.17
C ASP A 34 28.47 11.37 -28.37
N PHE A 35 28.89 12.61 -28.11
CA PHE A 35 29.35 13.52 -29.15
C PHE A 35 30.48 14.39 -28.64
N THR A 36 31.24 14.95 -29.59
CA THR A 36 32.36 15.84 -29.29
C THR A 36 32.00 17.26 -29.69
N VAL A 37 32.25 18.22 -28.79
CA VAL A 37 32.11 19.64 -29.05
C VAL A 37 33.48 20.26 -28.86
N THR A 38 34.12 20.67 -29.97
CA THR A 38 35.50 21.20 -29.98
C THR A 38 36.52 20.21 -29.39
N LYS A 39 37.05 20.49 -28.19
CA LYS A 39 38.01 19.63 -27.46
C LYS A 39 37.38 18.85 -26.31
N LEU A 40 36.07 18.98 -26.11
CA LEU A 40 35.34 18.32 -25.03
C LEU A 40 34.53 17.15 -25.58
N ARG A 41 34.56 16.01 -24.89
CA ARG A 41 33.62 14.91 -25.11
C ARG A 41 32.44 15.10 -24.15
N VAL A 42 31.24 15.02 -24.70
CA VAL A 42 29.99 15.16 -23.95
C VAL A 42 29.21 13.86 -24.11
N VAL A 43 28.99 13.17 -23.00
CA VAL A 43 28.16 11.97 -22.94
C VAL A 43 26.89 12.32 -22.20
N VAL A 44 25.76 12.15 -22.86
CA VAL A 44 24.42 12.32 -22.28
C VAL A 44 23.76 10.96 -22.25
N TYR A 45 23.30 10.55 -21.08
CA TYR A 45 22.59 9.28 -20.95
C TYR A 45 21.48 9.39 -19.91
N ARG A 46 20.48 8.53 -20.07
CA ARG A 46 19.53 8.25 -19.00
C ARG A 46 19.94 6.97 -18.30
N HIS A 47 20.01 7.01 -16.97
CA HIS A 47 20.42 5.84 -16.20
C HIS A 47 19.44 4.68 -16.43
N ALA A 48 19.96 3.47 -16.66
CA ALA A 48 19.08 2.32 -16.87
C ALA A 48 18.36 1.93 -15.57
N GLY A 49 17.14 1.40 -15.70
CA GLY A 49 16.37 0.92 -14.55
C GLY A 49 15.52 1.99 -13.84
N THR A 50 15.41 3.20 -14.39
CA THR A 50 14.58 4.28 -13.80
C THR A 50 13.09 3.92 -13.77
N SER A 51 12.61 3.14 -14.73
CA SER A 51 11.25 2.59 -14.73
C SER A 51 11.03 1.58 -13.60
N LEU A 52 12.05 0.74 -13.34
CA LEU A 52 12.03 -0.24 -12.27
C LEU A 52 12.11 0.44 -10.90
N ASP A 53 13.02 1.40 -10.72
CA ASP A 53 13.13 2.16 -9.47
C ASP A 53 11.79 2.84 -9.14
N ARG A 54 11.11 3.41 -10.14
CA ARG A 54 9.77 3.97 -9.97
C ARG A 54 8.74 2.93 -9.56
N GLN A 55 8.81 1.70 -10.07
CA GLN A 55 7.94 0.59 -9.66
C GLN A 55 8.26 0.09 -8.24
N LEU A 56 9.54 0.05 -7.86
CA LEU A 56 9.97 -0.32 -6.51
C LEU A 56 9.55 0.75 -5.50
N ASP A 57 9.67 2.03 -5.85
CA ASP A 57 9.22 3.15 -5.02
C ASP A 57 7.70 3.15 -4.83
N SER A 58 6.93 2.92 -5.90
CA SER A 58 5.47 2.83 -5.80
C SER A 58 5.02 1.61 -5.00
N ALA A 59 5.68 0.46 -5.16
CA ALA A 59 5.45 -0.72 -4.33
C ALA A 59 5.80 -0.44 -2.86
N GLN A 60 6.91 0.25 -2.59
CA GLN A 60 7.30 0.63 -1.22
C GLN A 60 6.30 1.59 -0.59
N PHE A 61 5.76 2.54 -1.36
CA PHE A 61 4.66 3.40 -0.94
C PHE A 61 3.40 2.57 -0.62
N GLY A 62 2.99 1.68 -1.53
CA GLY A 62 1.84 0.78 -1.33
C GLY A 62 1.98 -0.08 -0.07
N LYS A 63 3.18 -0.61 0.19
CA LYS A 63 3.48 -1.34 1.44
C LYS A 63 3.26 -0.46 2.67
N ARG A 64 3.73 0.80 2.66
CA ARG A 64 3.55 1.74 3.79
C ARG A 64 2.07 2.03 4.03
N VAL A 65 1.31 2.28 2.96
CA VAL A 65 -0.14 2.50 3.04
C VAL A 65 -0.86 1.28 3.63
N ALA A 66 -0.54 0.08 3.16
CA ALA A 66 -1.11 -1.15 3.69
C ALA A 66 -0.83 -1.33 5.19
N PHE A 67 0.39 -1.04 5.66
CA PHE A 67 0.70 -1.07 7.09
C PHE A 67 -0.10 -0.03 7.88
N VAL A 68 -0.23 1.20 7.38
CA VAL A 68 -1.05 2.24 8.04
C VAL A 68 -2.50 1.80 8.18
N LEU A 69 -3.08 1.24 7.12
CA LEU A 69 -4.45 0.71 7.15
C LEU A 69 -4.61 -0.45 8.15
N ALA A 70 -3.64 -1.37 8.19
CA ALA A 70 -3.62 -2.43 9.20
C ALA A 70 -3.58 -1.87 10.63
N THR A 71 -2.78 -0.83 10.88
CA THR A 71 -2.70 -0.16 12.18
C THR A 71 -4.02 0.53 12.53
N ILE A 72 -4.68 1.18 11.58
CA ILE A 72 -6.00 1.78 11.80
C ILE A 72 -7.02 0.71 12.19
N CYS A 73 -7.07 -0.42 11.48
CA CYS A 73 -7.94 -1.54 11.83
C CYS A 73 -7.64 -2.08 13.23
N LEU A 74 -6.37 -2.15 13.62
CA LEU A 74 -5.95 -2.55 14.97
C LEU A 74 -6.44 -1.57 16.04
N LEU A 75 -6.34 -0.27 15.80
CA LEU A 75 -6.82 0.77 16.72
C LEU A 75 -8.35 0.71 16.86
N ILE A 76 -9.07 0.53 15.75
CA ILE A 76 -10.54 0.36 15.76
C ILE A 76 -10.91 -0.90 16.56
N TYR A 77 -10.24 -2.03 16.31
CA TYR A 77 -10.46 -3.26 17.05
C TYR A 77 -10.18 -3.09 18.55
N GLY A 78 -9.08 -2.43 18.91
CA GLY A 78 -8.72 -2.12 20.29
C GLY A 78 -9.76 -1.24 20.97
N PHE A 79 -10.19 -0.17 20.30
CA PHE A 79 -11.25 0.71 20.80
C PHE A 79 -12.55 -0.06 21.04
N LEU A 80 -13.02 -0.85 20.08
CA LEU A 80 -14.25 -1.63 20.19
C LEU A 80 -14.15 -2.76 21.24
N SER A 81 -12.95 -3.28 21.48
CA SER A 81 -12.74 -4.33 22.49
C SER A 81 -12.64 -3.78 23.90
N LEU A 82 -12.11 -2.56 24.07
CA LEU A 82 -11.97 -1.92 25.37
C LEU A 82 -13.23 -1.14 25.80
N ASN A 83 -14.06 -0.72 24.84
CA ASN A 83 -15.29 0.03 25.09
C ASN A 83 -16.56 -0.83 24.89
N SER A 84 -16.50 -2.15 25.13
CA SER A 84 -17.74 -2.93 25.18
C SER A 84 -18.49 -2.60 26.46
N SER A 85 -19.62 -1.91 26.33
CA SER A 85 -20.55 -1.72 27.45
C SER A 85 -21.22 -3.04 27.82
N GLU A 86 -21.56 -3.23 29.09
CA GLU A 86 -22.31 -4.41 29.55
C GLU A 86 -23.62 -4.64 28.78
N VAL A 87 -24.26 -3.56 28.31
CA VAL A 87 -25.47 -3.60 27.48
C VAL A 87 -25.19 -4.27 26.13
N ILE A 88 -24.05 -3.95 25.50
CA ILE A 88 -23.62 -4.59 24.25
C ILE A 88 -23.38 -6.07 24.46
N GLU A 89 -22.80 -6.50 25.58
CA GLU A 89 -22.56 -7.92 25.85
C GLU A 89 -23.84 -8.69 26.19
N LYS A 90 -24.77 -8.09 26.94
CA LYS A 90 -26.07 -8.68 27.29
C LYS A 90 -27.00 -8.82 26.08
N CYS A 91 -26.97 -7.85 25.17
CA CYS A 91 -27.82 -7.85 23.97
C CYS A 91 -27.13 -8.51 22.75
N LYS A 92 -25.88 -9.01 22.88
CA LYS A 92 -25.14 -9.72 21.83
C LYS A 92 -25.70 -11.13 21.63
N GLY A 93 -26.02 -11.50 20.39
CA GLY A 93 -26.44 -12.87 20.03
C GLY A 93 -27.93 -13.06 19.75
N SER A 94 -28.76 -12.00 19.79
CA SER A 94 -30.17 -12.04 19.35
C SER A 94 -30.31 -12.00 17.80
N ALA A 95 -29.30 -12.48 17.08
CA ALA A 95 -29.18 -12.41 15.63
C ALA A 95 -29.96 -13.52 14.89
N THR A 96 -31.11 -13.95 15.42
CA THR A 96 -32.14 -14.61 14.61
C THR A 96 -33.21 -13.62 14.13
N VAL A 97 -33.14 -12.32 14.48
CA VAL A 97 -34.28 -11.39 14.27
C VAL A 97 -33.94 -10.11 13.48
N ALA A 98 -32.69 -9.87 13.10
CA ALA A 98 -32.31 -8.62 12.41
C ALA A 98 -31.93 -8.80 10.92
N GLY A 99 -32.13 -10.00 10.38
CA GLY A 99 -32.09 -10.26 8.95
C GLY A 99 -33.51 -10.52 8.47
N ASP A 100 -34.01 -9.61 7.66
CA ASP A 100 -35.32 -9.61 7.02
C ASP A 100 -36.51 -9.13 7.87
N SER A 101 -37.20 -8.17 7.25
CA SER A 101 -38.51 -7.63 7.56
C SER A 101 -39.55 -8.73 7.86
N ILE A 102 -39.63 -9.17 9.12
CA ILE A 102 -40.70 -10.05 9.60
C ILE A 102 -41.40 -9.34 10.76
N PRO A 103 -42.74 -9.26 10.76
CA PRO A 103 -43.49 -8.50 11.75
C PRO A 103 -43.26 -9.05 13.14
N VAL A 104 -43.32 -8.13 14.09
CA VAL A 104 -43.48 -8.36 15.52
C VAL A 104 -44.58 -9.40 15.75
N ASP A 105 -44.20 -10.64 16.06
CA ASP A 105 -44.99 -11.57 16.87
C ASP A 105 -44.09 -12.74 17.29
N GLY A 106 -43.56 -12.67 18.52
CA GLY A 106 -43.18 -13.87 19.28
C GLY A 106 -41.69 -14.18 19.49
N VAL A 107 -40.74 -13.41 18.98
CA VAL A 107 -39.32 -13.60 19.38
C VAL A 107 -38.99 -12.67 20.54
N ALA A 108 -38.94 -13.24 21.75
CA ALA A 108 -38.62 -12.51 22.97
C ALA A 108 -37.25 -11.83 22.84
N LEU A 109 -37.26 -10.50 22.87
CA LEU A 109 -36.05 -9.72 23.11
C LEU A 109 -35.42 -10.18 24.44
N PRO A 110 -34.08 -10.26 24.55
CA PRO A 110 -33.44 -10.55 25.82
C PRO A 110 -33.93 -9.58 26.89
N GLU A 111 -34.16 -10.09 28.11
CA GLU A 111 -34.71 -9.28 29.21
C GLU A 111 -33.90 -7.99 29.42
N GLY A 112 -34.57 -6.84 29.28
CA GLY A 112 -33.96 -5.53 29.47
C GLY A 112 -33.26 -4.92 28.25
N CYS A 113 -33.34 -5.53 27.05
CA CYS A 113 -32.80 -4.96 25.81
C CYS A 113 -33.88 -4.28 24.96
N SER A 114 -33.62 -3.05 24.51
CA SER A 114 -34.44 -2.39 23.48
C SER A 114 -34.04 -2.89 22.07
N PRO A 115 -34.92 -2.77 21.06
CA PRO A 115 -34.56 -3.09 19.67
C PRO A 115 -33.37 -2.25 19.16
N GLU A 116 -33.19 -1.04 19.67
CA GLU A 116 -32.07 -0.15 19.36
C GLU A 116 -30.75 -0.69 19.94
N ASP A 117 -30.78 -1.25 21.14
CA ASP A 117 -29.63 -1.87 21.80
C ASP A 117 -29.18 -3.14 21.08
N VAL A 118 -30.12 -3.96 20.59
CA VAL A 118 -29.82 -5.16 19.80
C VAL A 118 -29.14 -4.78 18.48
N LYS A 119 -29.67 -3.76 17.77
CA LYS A 119 -29.04 -3.26 16.54
C LYS A 119 -27.62 -2.76 16.81
N ARG A 120 -27.44 -1.94 17.85
CA ARG A 120 -26.13 -1.42 18.24
C ARG A 120 -25.14 -2.52 18.60
N ALA A 121 -25.58 -3.56 19.30
CA ALA A 121 -24.75 -4.71 19.65
C ALA A 121 -24.33 -5.52 18.41
N ASN A 122 -25.24 -5.68 17.44
CA ASN A 122 -24.94 -6.35 16.18
C ASN A 122 -23.95 -5.54 15.32
N ASP A 123 -24.18 -4.23 15.18
CA ASP A 123 -23.27 -3.34 14.45
C ASP A 123 -21.88 -3.35 15.11
N HIS A 124 -21.80 -3.32 16.45
CA HIS A 124 -20.55 -3.42 17.18
C HIS A 124 -19.81 -4.74 16.91
N GLY A 125 -20.55 -5.86 16.88
CA GLY A 125 -20.01 -7.18 16.55
C GLY A 125 -19.52 -7.27 15.11
N TRP A 126 -20.28 -6.70 14.16
CA TRP A 126 -19.90 -6.61 12.76
C TRP A 126 -18.62 -5.79 12.58
N TRP A 127 -18.56 -4.58 13.16
CA TRP A 127 -17.38 -3.72 13.07
C TRP A 127 -16.13 -4.35 13.70
N LYS A 128 -16.28 -5.07 14.82
CA LYS A 128 -15.17 -5.81 15.43
C LYS A 128 -14.65 -6.90 14.49
N THR A 129 -15.54 -7.62 13.81
CA THR A 129 -15.19 -8.66 12.84
C THR A 129 -14.55 -8.07 11.59
N ALA A 130 -15.13 -7.00 11.04
CA ALA A 130 -14.59 -6.26 9.91
C ALA A 130 -13.19 -5.70 10.21
N ALA A 131 -12.94 -5.22 11.43
CA ALA A 131 -11.63 -4.74 11.84
C ALA A 131 -10.58 -5.88 11.85
N ILE A 132 -10.94 -7.07 12.34
CA ILE A 132 -10.04 -8.24 12.31
C ILE A 132 -9.72 -8.66 10.87
N LEU A 133 -10.75 -8.75 10.02
CA LEU A 133 -10.58 -9.08 8.60
C LEU A 133 -9.74 -8.03 7.86
N GLY A 134 -9.96 -6.74 8.16
CA GLY A 134 -9.15 -5.65 7.63
C GLY A 134 -7.68 -5.78 8.02
N MET A 135 -7.40 -6.04 9.31
CA MET A 135 -6.04 -6.27 9.79
C MET A 135 -5.35 -7.41 9.03
N SER A 136 -6.00 -8.57 8.91
CA SER A 136 -5.40 -9.74 8.23
C SER A 136 -5.19 -9.48 6.73
N ALA A 137 -6.17 -8.86 6.06
CA ALA A 137 -6.07 -8.53 4.65
C ALA A 137 -4.92 -7.55 4.36
N PHE A 138 -4.83 -6.45 5.12
CA PHE A 138 -3.79 -5.43 4.88
C PHE A 138 -2.39 -5.92 5.26
N THR A 139 -2.26 -6.73 6.30
CA THR A 139 -0.96 -7.35 6.66
C THR A 139 -0.51 -8.37 5.62
N MET A 140 -1.43 -9.17 5.09
CA MET A 140 -1.15 -10.11 4.00
C MET A 140 -0.73 -9.35 2.72
N LEU A 141 -1.45 -8.29 2.36
CA LEU A 141 -1.11 -7.45 1.20
C LEU A 141 0.29 -6.85 1.34
N ALA A 142 0.64 -6.29 2.51
CA ALA A 142 1.97 -5.75 2.77
C ALA A 142 3.07 -6.83 2.62
N SER A 143 2.77 -8.07 3.02
CA SER A 143 3.67 -9.22 2.90
C SER A 143 3.87 -9.64 1.45
N ILE A 144 2.81 -9.67 0.64
CA ILE A 144 2.88 -9.96 -0.80
C ILE A 144 3.73 -8.90 -1.51
N ILE A 145 3.50 -7.61 -1.23
CA ILE A 145 4.29 -6.52 -1.82
C ILE A 145 5.78 -6.65 -1.46
N ARG A 146 6.08 -7.01 -0.20
CA ARG A 146 7.46 -7.27 0.25
C ARG A 146 8.10 -8.45 -0.49
N MET A 147 7.35 -9.52 -0.72
CA MET A 147 7.84 -10.69 -1.47
C MET A 147 8.10 -10.34 -2.94
N TYR A 148 7.17 -9.63 -3.57
CA TYR A 148 7.27 -9.18 -4.96
C TYR A 148 8.49 -8.28 -5.19
N THR A 149 8.65 -7.25 -4.34
CA THR A 149 9.81 -6.35 -4.40
C THR A 149 11.13 -7.10 -4.22
N LYS A 150 11.25 -7.98 -3.21
CA LYS A 150 12.46 -8.77 -2.98
C LYS A 150 12.79 -9.76 -4.11
N SER A 151 11.80 -10.25 -4.84
CA SER A 151 12.00 -11.19 -5.96
C SER A 151 12.52 -10.48 -7.22
N LEU A 152 12.08 -9.24 -7.46
CA LEU A 152 12.46 -8.47 -8.65
C LEU A 152 13.85 -7.83 -8.55
N THR A 153 14.22 -7.29 -7.39
CA THR A 153 15.51 -6.58 -7.22
C THR A 153 16.74 -7.41 -7.63
N PRO A 154 16.88 -8.70 -7.28
CA PRO A 154 18.05 -9.50 -7.67
C PRO A 154 18.01 -10.00 -9.11
N LYS A 155 16.83 -10.14 -9.72
CA LYS A 155 16.69 -10.61 -11.11
C LYS A 155 17.12 -9.56 -12.13
N VAL A 156 16.93 -8.28 -11.81
CA VAL A 156 17.30 -7.19 -12.72
C VAL A 156 18.72 -6.65 -12.49
N LYS A 157 19.25 -6.70 -11.26
CA LYS A 157 20.67 -6.37 -11.01
C LYS A 157 21.68 -7.32 -11.70
N ARG A 158 21.22 -8.44 -12.25
CA ARG A 158 22.03 -9.45 -12.95
C ARG A 158 21.79 -9.49 -14.46
N ALA A 159 20.80 -8.75 -14.96
CA ALA A 159 20.55 -8.61 -16.40
C ALA A 159 21.27 -7.36 -16.90
#